data_AF-A0A1V0PTK3-F1
#
_entry.id   AF-A0A1V0PTK3-F1
#
_cell.length_a   1.000
_cell.length_b   1.000
_cell.length_c   1.000
_cell.angle_alpha   90.00
_cell.angle_beta   90.00
_cell.angle_gamma   90.00
#
_symmetry.space_group_name_H-M   'P 1'
#
loop_
_entity.id
_entity.type
_entity.pdbx_description
1 polymer ?
#
loop_
_entity_poly.entity_id
_entity_poly.type
_entity_poly.pdbx_seq_one_letter_code
_entity_poly.pdbx_strand_id
1 'polypeptide(L)'
;MMFGLSRKTEVAQAPVLDLSGPRLRRAYEHLIESAEPTGGVDRYITALWLKASLFEEMLGKGKVHELTETEFYDLCAFVTPARRRVGALLGEIGFEDMRNRLVSLLDGWCDLGTTDRRLAAFSDGFPHDKAHRWLPDLGAEVLHFIAPDRYPLMTRWVWDGRVGTGALREVWFADDVAEAQIEVPGGYLTFATLAGELEGFLRGEGVYRDLPFFTDLLLAHVYAAYINDRGGEFMRAEFATAADPMLHTRRLLGLDAVDTETGRTRLKLVDGTAHTLGALGVTDAQEAN
;
A
#
# COMPACT_ATOMS: atom_id res chain seq x y z
N MET A 1 -21.65 46.74 -14.12
CA MET A 1 -21.07 45.49 -14.65
C MET A 1 -19.76 45.24 -13.91
N MET A 2 -19.72 44.26 -13.01
CA MET A 2 -18.47 43.80 -12.37
C MET A 2 -18.03 42.52 -13.09
N PHE A 3 -16.88 42.58 -13.77
CA PHE A 3 -16.24 41.42 -14.36
C PHE A 3 -15.64 40.58 -13.23
N GLY A 4 -16.19 39.39 -13.01
CA GLY A 4 -15.60 38.38 -12.14
C GLY A 4 -14.29 37.91 -12.75
N LEU A 5 -13.19 38.09 -12.01
CA LEU A 5 -11.92 37.44 -12.28
C LEU A 5 -12.14 35.92 -12.15
N SER A 6 -12.29 35.25 -13.29
CA SER A 6 -12.18 33.80 -13.37
C SER A 6 -10.78 33.42 -12.86
N ARG A 7 -10.71 32.86 -11.65
CA ARG A 7 -9.50 32.22 -11.14
C ARG A 7 -9.19 31.10 -12.13
N LYS A 8 -8.19 31.29 -12.99
CA LYS A 8 -7.57 30.18 -13.72
C LYS A 8 -7.11 29.19 -12.66
N THR A 9 -7.77 28.05 -12.57
CA THR A 9 -7.23 26.89 -11.87
C THR A 9 -5.97 26.50 -12.65
N GLU A 10 -4.80 26.82 -12.12
CA GLU A 10 -3.55 26.28 -12.65
C GLU A 10 -3.64 24.76 -12.57
N VAL A 11 -3.55 24.10 -13.72
CA VAL A 11 -3.46 22.64 -13.78
C VAL A 11 -2.09 22.29 -13.20
N ALA A 12 -2.08 21.57 -12.08
CA ALA A 12 -0.84 21.10 -11.48
C ALA A 12 -0.04 20.29 -12.50
N GLN A 13 1.22 20.66 -12.73
CA GLN A 13 2.10 19.97 -13.67
C GLN A 13 2.67 18.72 -13.01
N ALA A 14 2.72 17.62 -13.78
CA ALA A 14 3.35 16.38 -13.33
C ALA A 14 4.83 16.62 -13.01
N PRO A 15 5.36 16.10 -11.89
CA PRO A 15 6.78 16.21 -11.59
C PRO A 15 7.58 15.41 -12.62
N VAL A 16 8.82 15.82 -12.86
CA VAL A 16 9.81 15.01 -13.59
C VAL A 16 10.48 14.10 -12.56
N LEU A 17 10.54 12.80 -12.86
CA LEU A 17 11.22 11.82 -12.02
C LEU A 17 12.47 11.31 -12.74
N ASP A 18 13.64 11.50 -12.14
CA ASP A 18 14.90 11.04 -12.70
C ASP A 18 15.13 9.57 -12.32
N LEU A 19 14.36 8.65 -12.91
CA LEU A 19 14.48 7.22 -12.61
C LEU A 19 15.68 6.58 -13.33
N SER A 20 16.42 5.75 -12.60
CA SER A 20 17.59 5.04 -13.11
C SER A 20 17.18 3.72 -13.77
N GLY A 21 17.19 3.69 -15.11
CA GLY A 21 16.95 2.47 -15.90
C GLY A 21 17.84 1.27 -15.50
N PRO A 22 19.17 1.43 -15.31
CA PRO A 22 20.02 0.34 -14.84
C PRO A 22 19.65 -0.21 -13.45
N ARG A 23 19.27 0.66 -12.50
CA ARG A 23 18.82 0.22 -11.17
C ARG A 23 17.50 -0.54 -11.24
N LEU A 24 16.55 -0.03 -12.03
CA LEU A 24 15.26 -0.68 -12.26
C LEU A 24 15.42 -2.07 -12.89
N ARG A 25 16.25 -2.20 -13.94
CA ARG A 25 16.52 -3.49 -14.57
C ARG A 25 17.09 -4.50 -13.59
N ARG A 26 18.10 -4.11 -12.82
CA ARG A 26 18.70 -4.96 -11.80
C ARG A 26 17.68 -5.41 -10.75
N ALA A 27 16.84 -4.49 -10.27
CA ALA A 27 15.81 -4.80 -9.30
C ALA A 27 14.73 -5.75 -9.87
N TYR A 28 14.37 -5.59 -11.14
CA TYR A 28 13.41 -6.44 -11.83
C TYR A 28 13.96 -7.86 -12.06
N GLU A 29 15.21 -7.99 -12.54
CA GLU A 29 15.89 -9.28 -12.68
C GLU A 29 15.97 -10.02 -11.33
N HIS A 30 16.39 -9.30 -10.29
CA HIS A 30 16.48 -9.86 -8.93
C HIS A 30 15.11 -10.24 -8.35
N LEU A 31 14.04 -9.49 -8.67
CA LEU A 31 12.67 -9.84 -8.27
C LEU A 31 12.26 -11.19 -8.88
N ILE A 32 12.50 -11.39 -10.18
CA ILE A 32 12.16 -12.64 -10.87
C ILE A 32 12.91 -13.79 -10.20
N GLU A 33 14.23 -13.69 -10.07
CA GLU A 33 15.07 -14.73 -9.45
C GLU A 33 14.64 -15.04 -8.01
N SER A 34 14.32 -14.00 -7.22
CA SER A 34 13.89 -14.14 -5.82
C SER A 34 12.53 -14.82 -5.68
N ALA A 35 11.63 -14.64 -6.65
CA ALA A 35 10.28 -15.18 -6.60
C ALA A 35 10.22 -16.67 -7.00
N GLU A 36 11.16 -17.16 -7.81
CA GLU A 36 11.19 -18.53 -8.34
C GLU A 36 10.98 -19.62 -7.26
N PRO A 37 11.72 -19.64 -6.12
CA PRO A 37 11.58 -20.71 -5.13
C PRO A 37 10.18 -20.83 -4.51
N THR A 38 9.39 -19.75 -4.58
CA THR A 38 8.07 -19.64 -3.99
C THR A 38 6.93 -19.71 -5.00
N GLY A 39 7.21 -20.12 -6.25
CA GLY A 39 6.21 -20.26 -7.31
C GLY A 39 6.14 -19.08 -8.28
N GLY A 40 7.19 -18.29 -8.36
CA GLY A 40 7.34 -17.21 -9.33
C GLY A 40 6.51 -15.96 -9.03
N VAL A 41 6.67 -14.95 -9.89
CA VAL A 41 6.00 -13.64 -9.76
C VAL A 41 4.48 -13.77 -9.81
N ASP A 42 3.94 -14.65 -10.65
CA ASP A 42 2.49 -14.83 -10.84
C ASP A 42 1.75 -15.18 -9.55
N ARG A 43 2.40 -15.90 -8.61
CA ARG A 43 1.81 -16.20 -7.31
C ARG A 43 1.53 -14.93 -6.49
N TYR A 44 2.44 -13.96 -6.56
CA TYR A 44 2.33 -12.67 -5.87
C TYR A 44 1.28 -11.79 -6.51
N ILE A 45 1.24 -11.74 -7.83
CA ILE A 45 0.22 -11.01 -8.59
C ILE A 45 -1.18 -11.57 -8.28
N THR A 46 -1.32 -12.90 -8.25
CA THR A 46 -2.57 -13.55 -7.85
C THR A 46 -2.97 -13.17 -6.42
N ALA A 47 -2.02 -13.15 -5.48
CA ALA A 47 -2.31 -12.77 -4.10
C ALA A 47 -2.74 -11.29 -3.97
N LEU A 48 -2.16 -10.39 -4.77
CA LEU A 48 -2.57 -8.99 -4.85
C LEU A 48 -3.98 -8.84 -5.42
N TRP A 49 -4.33 -9.60 -6.47
CA TRP A 49 -5.69 -9.66 -6.99
C TRP A 49 -6.72 -10.17 -5.97
N LEU A 50 -6.37 -11.18 -5.18
CA LEU A 50 -7.23 -11.67 -4.10
C LEU A 50 -7.44 -10.60 -3.02
N LYS A 51 -6.38 -9.87 -2.64
CA LYS A 51 -6.47 -8.74 -1.72
C LYS A 51 -7.35 -7.62 -2.30
N ALA A 52 -7.16 -7.25 -3.56
CA ALA A 52 -7.99 -6.23 -4.22
C ALA A 52 -9.46 -6.64 -4.28
N SER A 53 -9.73 -7.90 -4.65
CA SER A 53 -11.09 -8.45 -4.66
C SER A 53 -11.78 -8.34 -3.30
N LEU A 54 -11.06 -8.62 -2.20
CA LEU A 54 -11.59 -8.46 -0.84
C LEU A 54 -11.96 -7.00 -0.54
N PHE A 55 -11.09 -6.05 -0.90
CA PHE A 55 -11.34 -4.63 -0.70
C PHE A 55 -12.53 -4.12 -1.53
N GLU A 56 -12.59 -4.49 -2.81
CA GLU A 56 -13.75 -4.15 -3.67
C GLU A 56 -15.04 -4.77 -3.12
N GLU A 57 -14.99 -6.03 -2.67
CA GLU A 57 -16.15 -6.74 -2.14
C GLU A 57 -16.70 -6.10 -0.86
N MET A 58 -15.84 -5.58 0.02
CA MET A 58 -16.26 -5.01 1.31
C MET A 58 -16.54 -3.50 1.25
N LEU A 59 -15.84 -2.76 0.39
CA LEU A 59 -15.91 -1.29 0.36
C LEU A 59 -16.58 -0.74 -0.90
N GLY A 60 -16.50 -1.46 -2.01
CA GLY A 60 -16.97 -1.03 -3.31
C GLY A 60 -18.49 -0.92 -3.40
N LYS A 61 -18.97 -0.22 -4.44
CA LYS A 61 -20.40 -0.14 -4.82
C LYS A 61 -21.33 0.30 -3.67
N GLY A 62 -20.82 1.12 -2.75
CA GLY A 62 -21.58 1.63 -1.60
C GLY A 62 -21.56 0.75 -0.36
N LYS A 63 -20.97 -0.45 -0.42
CA LYS A 63 -20.91 -1.38 0.72
C LYS A 63 -20.13 -0.83 1.92
N VAL A 64 -19.25 0.15 1.72
CA VAL A 64 -18.61 0.89 2.82
C VAL A 64 -19.61 1.45 3.85
N HIS A 65 -20.86 1.75 3.46
CA HIS A 65 -21.91 2.20 4.39
C HIS A 65 -22.41 1.09 5.32
N GLU A 66 -22.31 -0.17 4.88
CA GLU A 66 -22.77 -1.36 5.59
C GLU A 66 -21.61 -2.11 6.28
N LEU A 67 -20.37 -1.67 6.03
CA LEU A 67 -19.15 -2.25 6.59
C LEU A 67 -19.29 -2.40 8.11
N THR A 68 -19.00 -3.61 8.59
CA THR A 68 -18.95 -3.95 10.00
C THR A 68 -17.55 -3.79 10.59
N GLU A 69 -17.44 -3.69 11.92
CA GLU A 69 -16.14 -3.59 12.59
C GLU A 69 -15.26 -4.82 12.30
N THR A 70 -15.86 -6.01 12.28
CA THR A 70 -15.17 -7.27 11.97
C THR A 70 -14.60 -7.28 10.55
N GLU A 71 -15.40 -6.89 9.54
CA GLU A 71 -14.92 -6.81 8.14
C GLU A 71 -13.82 -5.75 7.99
N PHE A 72 -13.91 -4.65 8.72
CA PHE A 72 -12.84 -3.66 8.73
C PHE A 72 -11.54 -4.20 9.36
N TYR A 73 -11.63 -5.02 10.41
CA TYR A 73 -10.46 -5.75 10.91
C TYR A 73 -9.92 -6.74 9.88
N ASP A 74 -10.78 -7.45 9.14
CA ASP A 74 -10.34 -8.35 8.06
C ASP A 74 -9.50 -7.60 7.02
N LEU A 75 -9.95 -6.42 6.57
CA LEU A 75 -9.19 -5.55 5.67
C LEU A 75 -7.87 -5.09 6.29
N CYS A 76 -7.90 -4.62 7.54
CA CYS A 76 -6.72 -4.12 8.24
C CYS A 76 -5.67 -5.19 8.52
N ALA A 77 -6.02 -6.48 8.51
CA ALA A 77 -5.06 -7.57 8.62
C ALA A 77 -4.05 -7.56 7.46
N PHE A 78 -4.48 -7.12 6.27
CA PHE A 78 -3.66 -6.99 5.06
C PHE A 78 -2.96 -5.64 4.93
N VAL A 79 -3.16 -4.71 5.86
CA VAL A 79 -2.49 -3.40 5.87
C VAL A 79 -1.43 -3.41 6.96
N THR A 80 -0.18 -3.67 6.58
CA THR A 80 0.93 -3.93 7.51
C THR A 80 1.13 -2.88 8.61
N PRO A 81 1.04 -1.55 8.35
CA PRO A 81 1.17 -0.58 9.41
C PRO A 81 -0.08 -0.45 10.30
N ALA A 82 -1.26 -0.89 9.83
CA ALA A 82 -2.53 -0.83 10.55
C ALA A 82 -2.73 -1.99 11.54
N ARG A 83 -2.36 -3.23 11.16
CA ARG A 83 -2.70 -4.47 11.90
C ARG A 83 -2.33 -4.47 13.40
N ARG A 84 -1.34 -3.69 13.82
CA ARG A 84 -0.92 -3.62 15.25
C ARG A 84 -1.53 -2.44 16.03
N ARG A 85 -2.24 -1.55 15.35
CA ARG A 85 -2.65 -0.23 15.87
C ARG A 85 -4.14 0.03 15.75
N VAL A 86 -4.80 -0.60 14.78
CA VAL A 86 -6.21 -0.35 14.48
C VAL A 86 -7.13 -0.68 15.66
N GLY A 87 -6.90 -1.78 16.38
CA GLY A 87 -7.74 -2.15 17.52
C GLY A 87 -7.76 -1.05 18.60
N ALA A 88 -6.57 -0.59 19.03
CA ALA A 88 -6.46 0.49 20.00
C ALA A 88 -7.14 1.78 19.51
N LEU A 89 -6.96 2.13 18.23
CA LEU A 89 -7.59 3.30 17.64
C LEU A 89 -9.12 3.21 17.67
N LEU A 90 -9.70 2.07 17.27
CA LEU A 90 -11.15 1.88 17.27
C LEU A 90 -11.73 1.87 18.68
N GLY A 91 -10.97 1.40 19.67
CA GLY A 91 -11.34 1.53 21.09
C GLY A 91 -11.45 2.99 21.56
N GLU A 92 -10.72 3.91 20.94
CA GLU A 92 -10.72 5.34 21.28
C GLU A 92 -11.82 6.13 20.55
N ILE A 93 -11.95 5.95 19.23
CA ILE A 93 -12.87 6.74 18.40
C ILE A 93 -14.20 6.04 18.11
N GLY A 94 -14.28 4.72 18.32
CA GLY A 94 -15.40 3.90 17.88
C GLY A 94 -15.38 3.61 16.38
N PHE A 95 -15.90 2.44 16.00
CA PHE A 95 -15.92 2.01 14.60
C PHE A 95 -16.79 2.92 13.69
N GLU A 96 -17.89 3.46 14.20
CA GLU A 96 -18.78 4.36 13.46
C GLU A 96 -18.05 5.59 12.89
N ASP A 97 -17.17 6.20 13.69
CA ASP A 97 -16.37 7.35 13.25
C ASP A 97 -15.37 6.94 12.16
N MET A 98 -14.75 5.76 12.28
CA MET A 98 -13.88 5.22 11.24
C MET A 98 -14.65 4.97 9.93
N ARG A 99 -15.84 4.36 10.01
CA ARG A 99 -16.68 4.11 8.83
C ARG A 99 -17.07 5.41 8.13
N ASN A 100 -17.48 6.44 8.87
CA ASN A 100 -17.81 7.75 8.29
C ASN A 100 -16.61 8.40 7.56
N ARG A 101 -15.39 8.19 8.06
CA ARG A 101 -14.16 8.64 7.39
C ARG A 101 -13.87 7.86 6.13
N LEU A 102 -14.08 6.54 6.13
CA LEU A 102 -13.95 5.69 4.93
C LEU A 102 -14.97 6.08 3.86
N VAL A 103 -16.23 6.31 4.24
CA VAL A 103 -17.28 6.82 3.35
C VAL A 103 -16.82 8.12 2.70
N SER A 104 -16.33 9.08 3.50
CA SER A 104 -15.86 10.37 3.00
C SER A 104 -14.61 10.27 2.11
N LEU A 105 -13.75 9.29 2.37
CA LEU A 105 -12.58 8.98 1.54
C LEU A 105 -12.99 8.44 0.16
N LEU A 106 -14.00 7.57 0.12
CA LEU A 106 -14.47 6.91 -1.11
C LEU A 106 -15.50 7.73 -1.89
N ASP A 107 -16.12 8.73 -1.27
CA ASP A 107 -16.98 9.66 -1.97
C ASP A 107 -16.21 10.40 -3.06
N GLY A 108 -16.81 10.50 -4.25
CA GLY A 108 -16.15 11.10 -5.42
C GLY A 108 -14.89 10.37 -5.91
N TRP A 109 -14.72 9.06 -5.64
CA TRP A 109 -13.54 8.29 -6.05
C TRP A 109 -13.21 8.31 -7.56
N CYS A 110 -14.13 8.72 -8.43
CA CYS A 110 -13.83 8.88 -9.85
C CYS A 110 -13.09 10.20 -10.18
N ASP A 111 -13.15 11.20 -9.30
CA ASP A 111 -12.45 12.48 -9.45
C ASP A 111 -11.08 12.43 -8.79
N LEU A 112 -10.07 12.12 -9.60
CA LEU A 112 -8.68 11.98 -9.19
C LEU A 112 -8.05 13.32 -8.76
N GLY A 113 -8.62 14.46 -9.18
CA GLY A 113 -8.16 15.79 -8.77
C GLY A 113 -8.45 16.10 -7.29
N THR A 114 -9.31 15.30 -6.65
CA THR A 114 -9.65 15.46 -5.22
C THR A 114 -8.90 14.49 -4.30
N THR A 115 -8.06 13.61 -4.85
CA THR A 115 -7.41 12.52 -4.11
C THR A 115 -6.65 13.02 -2.89
N ASP A 116 -5.75 13.99 -3.06
CA ASP A 116 -4.93 14.53 -1.98
C ASP A 116 -5.79 15.13 -0.86
N ARG A 117 -6.85 15.87 -1.24
CA ARG A 117 -7.80 16.46 -0.29
C ARG A 117 -8.54 15.38 0.50
N ARG A 118 -8.97 14.29 -0.15
CA ARG A 118 -9.70 13.19 0.51
C ARG A 118 -8.79 12.40 1.45
N LEU A 119 -7.55 12.11 1.05
CA LEU A 119 -6.55 11.48 1.92
C LEU A 119 -6.19 12.35 3.13
N ALA A 120 -6.03 13.66 2.91
CA ALA A 120 -5.80 14.60 4.00
C ALA A 120 -6.99 14.63 4.98
N ALA A 121 -8.22 14.72 4.48
CA ALA A 121 -9.43 14.70 5.30
C ALA A 121 -9.62 13.38 6.06
N PHE A 122 -9.26 12.23 5.47
CA PHE A 122 -9.30 10.93 6.14
C PHE A 122 -8.45 10.92 7.42
N SER A 123 -7.27 11.52 7.35
CA SER A 123 -6.31 11.61 8.47
C SER A 123 -6.54 12.82 9.37
N ASP A 124 -7.42 13.75 8.98
CA ASP A 124 -7.66 14.99 9.71
C ASP A 124 -8.37 14.73 11.05
N GLY A 125 -8.05 15.50 12.07
CA GLY A 125 -8.57 15.32 13.42
C GLY A 125 -7.90 14.21 14.26
N PHE A 126 -6.92 13.48 13.71
CA PHE A 126 -6.01 12.65 14.51
C PHE A 126 -4.74 13.42 14.89
N PRO A 127 -4.11 13.13 16.04
CA PRO A 127 -2.83 13.73 16.40
C PRO A 127 -1.75 13.49 15.33
N HIS A 128 -0.99 14.52 14.98
CA HIS A 128 0.14 14.40 14.04
C HIS A 128 1.41 13.84 14.71
N ASP A 129 1.31 12.65 15.29
CA ASP A 129 2.38 11.98 16.03
C ASP A 129 2.85 10.66 15.38
N LYS A 130 3.79 9.96 16.05
CA LYS A 130 4.30 8.67 15.57
C LYS A 130 3.27 7.54 15.68
N ALA A 131 2.32 7.63 16.61
CA ALA A 131 1.31 6.61 16.86
C ALA A 131 0.28 6.57 15.71
N HIS A 132 -0.09 7.73 15.18
CA HIS A 132 -1.09 7.91 14.11
C HIS A 132 -0.49 8.05 12.71
N ARG A 133 0.85 8.11 12.61
CA ARG A 133 1.58 8.29 11.33
C ARG A 133 1.17 7.31 10.23
N TRP A 134 0.55 6.17 10.53
CA TRP A 134 0.15 5.12 9.59
C TRP A 134 -1.20 5.37 8.91
N LEU A 135 -2.03 6.28 9.41
CA LEU A 135 -3.37 6.54 8.87
C LEU A 135 -3.36 6.94 7.39
N PRO A 136 -2.45 7.81 6.91
CA PRO A 136 -2.36 8.09 5.48
C PRO A 136 -2.07 6.84 4.64
N ASP A 137 -1.25 5.91 5.13
CA ASP A 137 -0.97 4.65 4.42
C ASP A 137 -2.22 3.76 4.36
N LEU A 138 -3.02 3.70 5.43
CA LEU A 138 -4.31 2.97 5.41
C LEU A 138 -5.25 3.56 4.36
N GLY A 139 -5.41 4.89 4.33
CA GLY A 139 -6.26 5.55 3.34
C GLY A 139 -5.78 5.32 1.90
N ALA A 140 -4.46 5.37 1.68
CA ALA A 140 -3.85 5.07 0.39
C ALA A 140 -4.09 3.63 -0.06
N GLU A 141 -3.91 2.65 0.84
CA GLU A 141 -4.19 1.24 0.54
C GLU A 141 -5.68 1.00 0.24
N VAL A 142 -6.59 1.65 0.98
CA VAL A 142 -8.03 1.57 0.70
C VAL A 142 -8.37 2.04 -0.71
N LEU A 143 -7.85 3.21 -1.13
CA LEU A 143 -8.09 3.70 -2.49
C LEU A 143 -7.47 2.80 -3.57
N HIS A 144 -6.23 2.37 -3.35
CA HIS A 144 -5.49 1.54 -4.28
C HIS A 144 -6.16 0.17 -4.50
N PHE A 145 -6.48 -0.57 -3.44
CA PHE A 145 -7.01 -1.93 -3.60
C PHE A 145 -8.48 -1.97 -4.05
N ILE A 146 -9.23 -0.86 -4.00
CA ILE A 146 -10.55 -0.75 -4.64
C ILE A 146 -10.44 -0.47 -6.15
N ALA A 147 -9.45 0.33 -6.57
CA ALA A 147 -9.30 0.75 -7.96
C ALA A 147 -7.81 0.90 -8.33
N PRO A 148 -7.07 -0.21 -8.46
CA PRO A 148 -5.61 -0.20 -8.63
C PRO A 148 -5.16 0.47 -9.94
N ASP A 149 -6.00 0.41 -10.98
CA ASP A 149 -5.75 1.09 -12.26
C ASP A 149 -5.87 2.64 -12.19
N ARG A 150 -6.38 3.19 -11.08
CA ARG A 150 -6.61 4.63 -10.91
C ARG A 150 -5.77 5.25 -9.82
N TYR A 151 -5.60 4.50 -8.74
CA TYR A 151 -4.87 4.92 -7.55
C TYR A 151 -3.61 4.06 -7.46
N PRO A 152 -2.43 4.61 -7.76
CA PRO A 152 -1.18 3.91 -7.45
C PRO A 152 -1.04 3.71 -5.94
N LEU A 153 -0.16 2.81 -5.50
CA LEU A 153 0.05 2.54 -4.08
C LEU A 153 0.81 3.70 -3.40
N MET A 154 0.06 4.71 -2.95
CA MET A 154 0.57 5.98 -2.38
C MET A 154 1.06 5.87 -0.92
N THR A 155 1.65 4.74 -0.54
CA THR A 155 2.16 4.55 0.82
C THR A 155 3.54 5.17 0.99
N ARG A 156 3.90 5.53 2.21
CA ARG A 156 5.18 6.20 2.49
C ARG A 156 6.41 5.34 2.30
N TRP A 157 6.27 4.01 2.28
CA TRP A 157 7.38 3.14 1.93
C TRP A 157 7.69 3.19 0.43
N VAL A 158 6.72 3.57 -0.41
CA VAL A 158 6.97 3.92 -1.83
C VAL A 158 7.65 5.29 -1.90
N TRP A 159 7.06 6.32 -1.29
CA TRP A 159 7.68 7.64 -1.19
C TRP A 159 7.16 8.45 0.01
N ASP A 160 8.09 8.93 0.82
CA ASP A 160 7.84 9.86 1.92
C ASP A 160 8.58 11.18 1.65
N GLY A 161 7.95 12.07 0.89
CA GLY A 161 8.55 13.36 0.50
C GLY A 161 8.90 14.27 1.69
N ARG A 162 8.39 14.01 2.89
CA ARG A 162 8.74 14.79 4.09
C ARG A 162 10.15 14.48 4.61
N VAL A 163 10.55 13.21 4.55
CA VAL A 163 11.88 12.76 4.99
C VAL A 163 12.77 12.35 3.82
N GLY A 164 12.21 12.35 2.61
CA GLY A 164 12.87 11.96 1.38
C GLY A 164 13.29 10.49 1.39
N THR A 165 12.45 9.56 1.85
CA THR A 165 12.79 8.11 1.87
C THR A 165 11.72 7.28 1.17
N GLY A 166 12.07 6.09 0.70
CA GLY A 166 11.13 5.14 0.09
C GLY A 166 11.71 4.48 -1.14
N ALA A 167 10.97 3.56 -1.76
CA ALA A 167 11.34 2.88 -2.99
C ALA A 167 11.79 3.85 -4.10
N LEU A 168 11.14 5.01 -4.23
CA LEU A 168 11.49 6.04 -5.22
C LEU A 168 12.95 6.50 -5.09
N ARG A 169 13.47 6.67 -3.86
CA ARG A 169 14.88 7.06 -3.66
C ARG A 169 15.80 6.00 -4.24
N GLU A 170 15.53 4.73 -3.96
CA GLU A 170 16.45 3.63 -4.28
C GLU A 170 16.62 3.42 -5.80
N VAL A 171 15.62 3.83 -6.58
CA VAL A 171 15.64 3.81 -8.06
C VAL A 171 15.98 5.16 -8.68
N TRP A 172 16.32 6.18 -7.88
CA TRP A 172 16.69 7.50 -8.38
C TRP A 172 18.03 7.49 -9.13
N PHE A 173 18.14 8.31 -10.17
CA PHE A 173 19.37 8.55 -10.90
C PHE A 173 20.19 9.63 -10.20
N ALA A 174 21.24 9.20 -9.50
CA ALA A 174 22.25 10.05 -8.89
C ALA A 174 23.57 9.28 -8.75
N ASP A 175 24.68 10.02 -8.67
CA ASP A 175 26.01 9.45 -8.38
C ASP A 175 26.03 8.79 -7.00
N ASP A 176 25.48 9.48 -5.99
CA ASP A 176 25.20 8.92 -4.66
C ASP A 176 23.73 9.13 -4.28
N VAL A 177 22.97 8.04 -4.31
CA VAL A 177 21.55 8.02 -3.96
C VAL A 177 21.31 8.27 -2.47
N ALA A 178 22.25 7.89 -1.58
CA ALA A 178 22.09 8.08 -0.15
C ALA A 178 22.17 9.57 0.24
N GLU A 179 22.96 10.35 -0.49
CA GLU A 179 23.14 11.79 -0.25
C GLU A 179 22.24 12.69 -1.11
N ALA A 180 21.65 12.15 -2.18
CA ALA A 180 20.80 12.89 -3.12
C ALA A 180 19.67 13.65 -2.42
N GLN A 181 19.54 14.95 -2.73
CA GLN A 181 18.39 15.76 -2.36
C GLN A 181 17.32 15.59 -3.44
N ILE A 182 16.22 14.93 -3.10
CA ILE A 182 15.12 14.63 -4.03
C ILE A 182 13.93 15.50 -3.63
N GLU A 183 13.72 16.61 -4.35
CA GLU A 183 12.65 17.58 -4.08
C GLU A 183 11.36 17.22 -4.82
N VAL A 184 10.86 16.00 -4.57
CA VAL A 184 9.62 15.50 -5.19
C VAL A 184 8.48 15.48 -4.14
N PRO A 185 7.32 16.12 -4.39
CA PRO A 185 6.21 16.13 -3.43
C PRO A 185 5.60 14.74 -3.24
N GLY A 186 4.92 14.51 -2.11
CA GLY A 186 4.27 13.23 -1.78
C GLY A 186 2.76 13.18 -2.08
N GLY A 187 2.31 13.74 -3.21
CA GLY A 187 0.89 13.79 -3.60
C GLY A 187 0.55 12.85 -4.76
N TYR A 188 -0.75 12.71 -5.05
CA TYR A 188 -1.30 11.82 -6.07
C TYR A 188 -0.55 11.89 -7.40
N LEU A 189 -0.29 13.11 -7.88
CA LEU A 189 0.34 13.31 -9.18
C LEU A 189 1.77 12.73 -9.24
N THR A 190 2.54 12.79 -8.15
CA THR A 190 3.85 12.14 -8.06
C THR A 190 3.74 10.63 -8.23
N PHE A 191 2.85 10.01 -7.47
CA PHE A 191 2.69 8.56 -7.52
C PHE A 191 2.11 8.11 -8.85
N ALA A 192 1.23 8.89 -9.47
CA ALA A 192 0.68 8.61 -10.79
C ALA A 192 1.77 8.71 -11.87
N THR A 193 2.65 9.72 -11.81
CA THR A 193 3.83 9.78 -12.69
C THR A 193 4.75 8.58 -12.48
N LEU A 194 5.09 8.27 -11.22
CA LEU A 194 5.95 7.13 -10.90
C LEU A 194 5.38 5.82 -11.44
N ALA A 195 4.10 5.56 -11.21
CA ALA A 195 3.44 4.38 -11.73
C ALA A 195 3.49 4.35 -13.26
N GLY A 196 3.12 5.45 -13.94
CA GLY A 196 3.16 5.52 -15.40
C GLY A 196 4.54 5.26 -16.00
N GLU A 197 5.61 5.80 -15.41
CA GLU A 197 6.98 5.55 -15.85
C GLU A 197 7.42 4.10 -15.62
N LEU A 198 7.07 3.53 -14.46
CA LEU A 198 7.38 2.13 -14.14
C LEU A 198 6.60 1.14 -15.01
N GLU A 199 5.33 1.42 -15.30
CA GLU A 199 4.57 0.62 -16.26
C GLU A 199 5.16 0.73 -17.68
N GLY A 200 5.67 1.90 -18.06
CA GLY A 200 6.42 2.09 -19.31
C GLY A 200 7.68 1.23 -19.36
N PHE A 201 8.46 1.23 -18.28
CA PHE A 201 9.61 0.36 -18.10
C PHE A 201 9.23 -1.12 -18.18
N LEU A 202 8.22 -1.56 -17.43
CA LEU A 202 7.74 -2.95 -17.38
C LEU A 202 7.26 -3.44 -18.77
N ARG A 203 6.58 -2.60 -19.55
CA ARG A 203 6.23 -2.91 -20.95
C ARG A 203 7.48 -3.11 -21.80
N GLY A 204 8.52 -2.31 -21.60
CA GLY A 204 9.83 -2.48 -22.25
C GLY A 204 10.51 -3.80 -21.90
N GLU A 205 10.30 -4.32 -20.69
CA GLU A 205 10.78 -5.62 -20.21
C GLU A 205 9.81 -6.79 -20.52
N GLY A 206 8.73 -6.53 -21.29
CA GLY A 206 7.82 -7.56 -21.80
C GLY A 206 6.58 -7.86 -20.95
N VAL A 207 6.30 -7.06 -19.91
CA VAL A 207 5.09 -7.19 -19.08
C VAL A 207 3.96 -6.33 -19.64
N TYR A 208 2.82 -6.96 -19.95
CA TYR A 208 1.67 -6.27 -20.58
C TYR A 208 0.34 -6.44 -19.84
N ARG A 209 0.32 -7.23 -18.76
CA ARG A 209 -0.86 -7.50 -17.94
C ARG A 209 -0.53 -7.22 -16.49
N ASP A 210 -1.58 -6.92 -15.71
CA ASP A 210 -1.48 -6.73 -14.26
C ASP A 210 -0.46 -5.65 -13.84
N LEU A 211 -0.29 -4.65 -14.70
CA LEU A 211 0.74 -3.62 -14.59
C LEU A 211 0.72 -2.85 -13.26
N PRO A 212 -0.45 -2.49 -12.68
CA PRO A 212 -0.48 -1.90 -11.34
C PRO A 212 0.19 -2.80 -10.30
N PHE A 213 -0.17 -4.09 -10.26
CA PHE A 213 0.37 -5.03 -9.28
C PHE A 213 1.82 -5.43 -9.54
N PHE A 214 2.26 -5.48 -10.79
CA PHE A 214 3.69 -5.62 -11.10
C PHE A 214 4.48 -4.40 -10.62
N THR A 215 3.92 -3.20 -10.77
CA THR A 215 4.52 -1.96 -10.28
C THR A 215 4.65 -1.98 -8.76
N ASP A 216 3.59 -2.38 -8.05
CA ASP A 216 3.61 -2.50 -6.58
C ASP A 216 4.63 -3.54 -6.11
N LEU A 217 4.70 -4.68 -6.81
CA LEU A 217 5.63 -5.75 -6.48
C LEU A 217 7.09 -5.33 -6.70
N LEU A 218 7.38 -4.66 -7.81
CA LEU A 218 8.71 -4.11 -8.10
C LEU A 218 9.12 -3.09 -7.06
N LEU A 219 8.27 -2.12 -6.74
CA LEU A 219 8.53 -1.11 -5.72
C LEU A 219 8.73 -1.73 -4.33
N ALA A 220 7.89 -2.70 -3.96
CA ALA A 220 8.03 -3.42 -2.69
C ALA A 220 9.36 -4.17 -2.63
N HIS A 221 9.79 -4.78 -3.73
CA HIS A 221 11.03 -5.52 -3.80
C HIS A 221 12.27 -4.61 -3.73
N VAL A 222 12.23 -3.47 -4.43
CA VAL A 222 13.23 -2.39 -4.33
C VAL A 222 13.40 -1.95 -2.88
N TYR A 223 12.30 -1.64 -2.19
CA TYR A 223 12.38 -1.16 -0.82
C TYR A 223 12.75 -2.27 0.18
N ALA A 224 12.35 -3.52 -0.10
CA ALA A 224 12.78 -4.68 0.67
C ALA A 224 14.30 -4.87 0.62
N ALA A 225 14.93 -4.67 -0.55
CA ALA A 225 16.39 -4.72 -0.68
C ALA A 225 17.06 -3.67 0.21
N TYR A 226 16.58 -2.42 0.19
CA TYR A 226 17.06 -1.37 1.10
C TYR A 226 16.93 -1.75 2.59
N ILE A 227 15.79 -2.32 2.99
CA ILE A 227 15.59 -2.80 4.37
C ILE A 227 16.60 -3.90 4.73
N ASN A 228 16.86 -4.84 3.82
CA ASN A 228 17.80 -5.93 4.05
C ASN A 228 19.24 -5.43 4.17
N ASP A 229 19.65 -4.49 3.31
CA ASP A 229 21.00 -3.92 3.33
C ASP A 229 21.23 -3.11 4.62
N ARG A 230 20.27 -2.27 5.01
CA ARG A 230 20.34 -1.52 6.28
C ARG A 230 20.18 -2.41 7.51
N GLY A 231 19.38 -3.46 7.43
CA GLY A 231 19.21 -4.44 8.51
C GLY A 231 20.47 -5.29 8.73
N GLY A 232 21.17 -5.64 7.66
CA GLY A 232 22.45 -6.36 7.69
C GLY A 232 23.58 -5.57 8.36
N GLU A 233 23.57 -4.24 8.27
CA GLU A 233 24.51 -3.36 8.99
C GLU A 233 24.36 -3.47 10.52
N PHE A 234 23.15 -3.77 11.04
CA PHE A 234 22.88 -3.93 12.47
C PHE A 234 22.90 -5.38 12.96
N MET A 235 22.79 -6.38 12.07
CA MET A 235 22.59 -7.79 12.44
C MET A 235 23.60 -8.76 11.80
N ARG A 236 24.90 -8.43 11.84
CA ARG A 236 25.98 -9.39 11.53
C ARG A 236 26.04 -10.64 12.42
N ALA A 237 25.20 -10.73 13.45
CA ALA A 237 25.35 -11.73 14.51
C ALA A 237 24.53 -13.02 14.30
N GLU A 238 23.60 -13.09 13.36
CA GLU A 238 22.61 -14.17 13.37
C GLU A 238 22.31 -14.75 11.96
N PHE A 239 22.83 -15.96 11.74
CA PHE A 239 22.34 -17.04 10.88
C PHE A 239 22.79 -17.16 9.41
N ALA A 240 23.55 -18.23 9.18
CA ALA A 240 23.43 -19.08 8.02
C ALA A 240 22.10 -19.88 8.08
N THR A 241 21.03 -19.26 7.62
CA THR A 241 19.84 -19.94 7.05
C THR A 241 19.41 -19.09 5.88
N ALA A 242 19.09 -19.72 4.73
CA ALA A 242 18.63 -19.00 3.55
C ALA A 242 17.33 -18.26 3.90
N ALA A 243 17.44 -16.98 4.27
CA ALA A 243 16.29 -16.13 4.53
C ALA A 243 15.46 -16.06 3.25
N ASP A 244 14.15 -16.32 3.35
CA ASP A 244 13.23 -16.19 2.22
C ASP A 244 13.43 -14.81 1.55
N PRO A 245 13.93 -14.75 0.30
CA PRO A 245 14.30 -13.49 -0.34
C PRO A 245 13.08 -12.60 -0.59
N MET A 246 11.86 -13.16 -0.57
CA MET A 246 10.61 -12.44 -0.76
C MET A 246 9.95 -12.01 0.57
N LEU A 247 10.54 -12.34 1.72
CA LEU A 247 9.92 -12.11 3.03
C LEU A 247 9.52 -10.64 3.26
N HIS A 248 10.44 -9.71 3.00
CA HIS A 248 10.18 -8.28 3.20
C HIS A 248 9.26 -7.71 2.13
N THR A 249 9.36 -8.16 0.88
CA THR A 249 8.44 -7.83 -0.22
C THR A 249 6.99 -8.19 0.15
N ARG A 250 6.76 -9.43 0.60
CA ARG A 250 5.43 -9.90 1.04
C ARG A 250 4.88 -9.10 2.20
N ARG A 251 5.73 -8.78 3.18
CA ARG A 251 5.39 -7.97 4.35
C ARG A 251 4.94 -6.57 3.96
N LEU A 252 5.64 -5.89 3.06
CA LEU A 252 5.29 -4.53 2.63
C LEU A 252 3.91 -4.49 1.97
N LEU A 253 3.60 -5.52 1.17
CA LEU A 253 2.32 -5.64 0.46
C LEU A 253 1.18 -6.26 1.31
N GLY A 254 1.49 -6.69 2.54
CA GLY A 254 0.53 -7.35 3.42
C GLY A 254 0.13 -8.77 3.02
N LEU A 255 0.93 -9.43 2.18
CA LEU A 255 0.71 -10.80 1.70
C LEU A 255 1.16 -11.86 2.73
N ASP A 256 1.45 -11.44 3.95
CA ASP A 256 1.79 -12.27 5.10
C ASP A 256 0.76 -12.16 6.24
N ALA A 257 -0.42 -11.63 5.93
CA ALA A 257 -1.48 -11.33 6.88
C ALA A 257 -1.99 -12.56 7.63
N VAL A 258 -2.13 -13.69 6.92
CA VAL A 258 -2.72 -14.93 7.41
C VAL A 258 -1.65 -16.01 7.52
N ASP A 259 -1.59 -16.65 8.67
CA ASP A 259 -0.85 -17.89 8.84
C ASP A 259 -1.66 -19.04 8.22
N THR A 260 -1.11 -19.69 7.19
CA THR A 260 -1.83 -20.70 6.41
C THR A 260 -2.09 -22.00 7.17
N GLU A 261 -1.40 -22.25 8.29
CA GLU A 261 -1.58 -23.46 9.10
C GLU A 261 -2.64 -23.25 10.18
N THR A 262 -2.69 -22.06 10.76
CA THR A 262 -3.56 -21.75 11.91
C THR A 262 -4.76 -20.87 11.57
N GLY A 263 -4.78 -20.24 10.39
CA GLY A 263 -5.80 -19.27 9.97
C GLY A 263 -5.77 -17.95 10.76
N ARG A 264 -4.85 -17.80 11.71
CA ARG A 264 -4.73 -16.61 12.56
C ARG A 264 -4.13 -15.46 11.78
N THR A 265 -4.65 -14.26 12.01
CA THR A 265 -4.05 -13.06 11.43
C THR A 265 -2.97 -12.47 12.32
N ARG A 266 -2.15 -11.59 11.74
CA ARG A 266 -1.20 -10.76 12.49
C ARG A 266 -1.83 -9.50 13.10
N LEU A 267 -3.16 -9.35 13.01
CA LEU A 267 -3.88 -8.23 13.59
C LEU A 267 -4.14 -8.45 15.08
N LYS A 268 -3.94 -7.41 15.89
CA LYS A 268 -4.18 -7.42 17.33
C LYS A 268 -5.40 -6.58 17.70
N LEU A 269 -6.30 -7.19 18.48
CA LEU A 269 -7.45 -6.53 19.09
C LEU A 269 -7.03 -5.76 20.35
N VAL A 270 -7.96 -4.95 20.90
CA VAL A 270 -7.72 -4.13 22.11
C VAL A 270 -7.30 -4.97 23.30
N ASP A 271 -7.84 -6.18 23.44
CA ASP A 271 -7.52 -7.13 24.51
C ASP A 271 -6.19 -7.88 24.29
N GLY A 272 -5.48 -7.58 23.19
CA GLY A 272 -4.20 -8.19 22.83
C GLY A 272 -4.33 -9.55 22.14
N THR A 273 -5.54 -10.08 21.95
CA THR A 273 -5.77 -11.31 21.20
C THR A 273 -5.57 -11.09 19.70
N ALA A 274 -5.28 -12.19 18.98
CA ALA A 274 -5.14 -12.15 17.53
C ALA A 274 -6.50 -12.29 16.87
N HIS A 275 -6.79 -11.42 15.91
CA HIS A 275 -8.00 -11.52 15.08
C HIS A 275 -7.91 -12.73 14.14
N THR A 276 -9.03 -13.38 13.89
CA THR A 276 -9.16 -14.50 12.92
C THR A 276 -10.08 -14.02 11.82
N LEU A 277 -9.71 -14.26 10.55
CA LEU A 277 -10.55 -13.82 9.43
C LEU A 277 -11.93 -14.47 9.51
N GLY A 278 -12.97 -13.66 9.37
CA GLY A 278 -14.34 -14.14 9.19
C GLY A 278 -14.47 -14.75 7.79
N ALA A 279 -15.03 -15.96 7.69
CA ALA A 279 -15.28 -16.57 6.40
C ALA A 279 -16.25 -15.70 5.58
N LEU A 280 -15.85 -15.30 4.38
CA LEU A 280 -16.79 -14.88 3.34
C LEU A 280 -17.78 -16.04 3.12
N GLY A 281 -18.94 -15.96 3.77
CA GLY A 281 -20.06 -16.89 3.57
C GLY A 281 -19.78 -18.36 3.88
N VAL A 282 -19.42 -18.70 5.12
CA VAL A 282 -19.87 -20.00 5.67
C VAL A 282 -21.17 -19.71 6.41
N THR A 283 -22.29 -19.85 5.71
CA THR A 283 -23.55 -20.12 6.39
C THR A 283 -23.33 -21.32 7.28
N ASP A 284 -23.53 -21.16 8.57
CA ASP A 284 -23.58 -22.25 9.53
C ASP A 284 -24.52 -23.34 9.00
N ALA A 285 -23.95 -24.41 8.45
CA ALA A 285 -24.66 -25.66 8.28
C ALA A 285 -24.67 -26.35 9.65
N GLN A 286 -25.45 -25.79 10.57
CA GLN A 286 -25.90 -26.46 11.78
C GLN A 286 -27.42 -26.35 11.82
N GLU A 287 -28.09 -27.33 11.21
CA GLU A 287 -29.28 -28.01 11.73
C GLU A 287 -29.85 -28.96 10.65
N ALA A 288 -29.47 -30.23 10.70
CA ALA A 288 -30.33 -31.34 10.28
C ALA A 288 -29.75 -32.69 10.76
N ASN A 289 -30.48 -33.29 11.72
CA ASN A 289 -30.38 -34.63 12.33
C ASN A 289 -29.26 -34.91 13.34
#